data_AF-K1TYE1-F1
#
_entry.id   AF-K1TYE1-F1
#
_cell.length_a   1.000
_cell.length_b   1.000
_cell.length_c   1.000
_cell.angle_alpha   90.00
_cell.angle_beta   90.00
_cell.angle_gamma   90.00
#
_symmetry.space_group_name_H-M   'P 1'
#
loop_
_entity.id
_entity.type
_entity.pdbx_description
1 polymer ?
#
loop_
_entity_poly.entity_id
_entity_poly.type
_entity_poly.pdbx_seq_one_letter_code
_entity_poly.pdbx_strand_id
1 'polypeptide(L)'
;MVANIRTGATVGGAVRYNEEKVNRGQAEVLIWNRMLDPFDTAGRMSHERCMASFEPFLQANRRTTNTVFHVSLNPSPEDCLTDEQLGEIAREYMERMGYG
;
A
#
# COMPACT_ATOMS: atom_id res chain seq x y z
N MET A 1 10.75 -16.02 2.72
CA MET A 1 10.00 -14.75 2.89
C MET A 1 9.77 -14.43 4.37
N VAL A 2 9.93 -13.17 4.77
CA VAL A 2 9.58 -12.67 6.11
C VAL A 2 8.54 -11.55 5.99
N ALA A 3 7.46 -11.63 6.77
CA ALA A 3 6.47 -10.57 6.88
C ALA A 3 6.74 -9.71 8.13
N ASN A 4 6.76 -8.39 7.97
CA ASN A 4 6.85 -7.44 9.07
C ASN A 4 5.59 -6.58 9.12
N ILE A 5 4.85 -6.67 10.22
CA ILE A 5 3.63 -5.89 10.45
C ILE A 5 3.95 -4.77 11.43
N ARG A 6 3.71 -3.54 11.02
CA ARG A 6 3.88 -2.35 11.85
C ARG A 6 2.53 -1.79 12.26
N THR A 7 2.33 -1.66 13.57
CA THR A 7 1.17 -0.99 14.18
C THR A 7 1.52 0.47 14.51
N GLY A 8 0.54 1.36 14.51
CA GLY A 8 0.73 2.80 14.80
C GLY A 8 1.13 3.67 13.59
N ALA A 9 1.19 3.11 12.38
CA ALA A 9 1.27 3.91 11.16
C ALA A 9 -0.08 4.54 10.84
N THR A 10 -0.09 5.78 10.32
CA THR A 10 -1.28 6.40 9.74
C THR A 10 -1.37 6.08 8.25
N VAL A 11 -2.58 6.08 7.68
CA VAL A 11 -2.76 5.99 6.20
C VAL A 11 -1.86 7.02 5.52
N GLY A 12 -1.93 8.26 5.99
CA GLY A 12 -1.19 9.38 5.40
C GLY A 12 0.33 9.18 5.44
N GLY A 13 0.87 8.64 6.54
CA GLY A 13 2.30 8.35 6.63
C GLY A 13 2.72 7.19 5.73
N ALA A 14 1.93 6.12 5.66
CA ALA A 14 2.21 4.98 4.79
C ALA A 14 2.16 5.36 3.30
N VAL A 15 1.15 6.15 2.89
CA VAL A 15 1.04 6.67 1.53
C VAL A 15 2.21 7.59 1.20
N ARG A 16 2.57 8.53 2.09
CA ARG A 16 3.67 9.48 1.86
C ARG A 16 5.00 8.76 1.65
N TYR A 17 5.29 7.76 2.47
CA TYR A 17 6.49 6.94 2.34
C TYR A 17 6.59 6.24 0.98
N ASN A 18 5.48 5.66 0.49
CA ASN A 18 5.46 4.99 -0.81
C ASN A 18 5.53 6.00 -1.97
N GLU A 19 4.82 7.11 -1.87
CA GLU A 19 4.87 8.21 -2.84
C GLU A 19 6.32 8.71 -3.04
N GLU A 20 7.05 8.96 -1.95
CA GLU A 20 8.44 9.43 -2.03
C GLU A 20 9.35 8.43 -2.75
N LYS A 21 9.17 7.13 -2.52
CA LYS A 21 9.96 6.09 -3.20
C LYS A 21 9.63 5.98 -4.68
N VAL A 22 8.34 5.97 -5.01
CA VAL A 22 7.88 5.87 -6.41
C VAL A 22 8.34 7.09 -7.20
N ASN A 23 8.12 8.29 -6.67
CA ASN A 23 8.50 9.53 -7.37
C ASN A 23 10.03 9.74 -7.46
N ARG A 24 10.83 9.02 -6.67
CA ARG A 24 12.30 8.97 -6.79
C ARG A 24 12.81 7.85 -7.71
N GLY A 25 11.92 7.06 -8.31
CA GLY A 25 12.29 5.90 -9.13
C GLY A 25 12.90 4.75 -8.34
N GLN A 26 12.64 4.68 -7.02
CA GLN A 26 13.16 3.64 -6.13
C GLN A 26 12.18 2.49 -5.91
N ALA A 27 10.93 2.66 -6.34
CA ALA A 27 9.87 1.67 -6.23
C ALA A 27 8.84 1.88 -7.36
N GLU A 28 8.02 0.86 -7.59
CA GLU A 28 6.92 0.88 -8.54
C GLU A 28 5.62 0.45 -7.87
N VAL A 29 4.49 1.01 -8.32
CA VAL A 29 3.17 0.57 -7.88
C VAL A 29 2.73 -0.57 -8.78
N LEU A 30 2.81 -1.80 -8.28
CA LEU A 30 2.40 -2.99 -9.05
C LEU A 30 0.87 -3.17 -9.08
N ILE A 31 0.20 -2.91 -7.95
CA ILE A 31 -1.24 -3.10 -7.79
C ILE A 31 -1.84 -2.04 -6.86
N TRP A 32 -3.12 -1.71 -7.08
CA TRP A 32 -3.96 -0.96 -6.15
C TRP A 32 -5.40 -1.51 -6.21
N ASN A 33 -6.12 -1.48 -5.09
CA ASN A 33 -7.46 -2.09 -4.99
C ASN A 33 -8.45 -1.12 -4.36
N ARG A 34 -9.64 -1.01 -4.97
CA ARG A 34 -10.77 -0.16 -4.49
C ARG A 34 -10.37 1.27 -4.16
N MET A 35 -9.43 1.83 -4.91
CA MET A 35 -9.00 3.21 -4.79
C MET A 35 -8.97 3.88 -6.16
N LEU A 36 -9.01 5.21 -6.15
CA LEU A 36 -8.77 6.02 -7.34
C LEU A 36 -7.37 5.72 -7.90
N ASP A 37 -7.19 6.01 -9.19
CA ASP A 37 -5.86 6.02 -9.80
C ASP A 37 -4.91 6.88 -8.96
N PRO A 38 -3.83 6.30 -8.41
CA PRO A 38 -2.92 6.99 -7.50
C PRO A 38 -2.07 8.05 -8.21
N PHE A 39 -2.04 8.10 -9.54
CA PHE A 39 -1.19 9.00 -10.31
C PHE A 39 -1.90 10.31 -10.69
N ASP A 40 -1.13 11.41 -10.67
CA ASP A 40 -1.54 12.71 -11.19
C ASP A 40 -1.47 12.76 -12.73
N THR A 41 -1.89 13.88 -13.32
CA THR A 41 -1.85 14.05 -14.79
C THR A 41 -0.43 14.09 -15.38
N ALA A 42 0.59 14.22 -14.54
CA ALA A 42 2.00 14.15 -14.93
C ALA A 42 2.61 12.75 -14.69
N GLY A 43 1.81 11.76 -14.27
CA GLY A 43 2.25 10.40 -14.01
C GLY A 43 3.01 10.21 -12.70
N ARG A 44 2.94 11.17 -11.77
CA ARG A 44 3.55 11.03 -10.44
C ARG A 44 2.54 10.48 -9.46
N MET A 45 2.98 9.61 -8.56
CA MET A 45 2.14 9.17 -7.46
C MET A 45 1.76 10.40 -6.63
N SER A 46 0.48 10.52 -6.29
CA SER A 46 -0.10 11.65 -5.57
C SER A 46 -0.67 11.20 -4.23
N HIS A 47 -0.08 11.72 -3.16
CA HIS A 47 -0.57 11.53 -1.80
C HIS A 47 -2.02 11.97 -1.64
N GLU A 48 -2.40 13.11 -2.22
CA GLU A 48 -3.74 13.67 -2.11
C GLU A 48 -4.79 12.76 -2.75
N ARG A 49 -4.52 12.24 -3.95
CA ARG A 49 -5.42 11.31 -4.66
C ARG A 49 -5.60 9.99 -3.91
N CYS A 50 -4.50 9.47 -3.37
CA CYS A 50 -4.56 8.28 -2.52
C CYS A 50 -5.42 8.56 -1.28
N MET A 51 -5.16 9.67 -0.57
CA MET A 51 -5.91 10.04 0.63
C MET A 51 -7.40 10.26 0.36
N ALA A 52 -7.77 10.82 -0.80
CA ALA A 52 -9.17 10.99 -1.19
C ALA A 52 -9.94 9.65 -1.25
N SER A 53 -9.24 8.54 -1.54
CA SER A 53 -9.84 7.20 -1.51
C SER A 53 -10.07 6.67 -0.09
N PHE A 54 -9.25 7.08 0.87
CA PHE A 54 -9.33 6.60 2.26
C PHE A 54 -10.16 7.50 3.18
N GLU A 55 -10.25 8.80 2.87
CA GLU A 55 -10.90 9.81 3.71
C GLU A 55 -12.33 9.42 4.13
N PRO A 56 -13.23 8.93 3.24
CA PRO A 56 -14.57 8.55 3.65
C PRO A 56 -14.59 7.45 4.72
N PHE A 57 -13.68 6.48 4.62
CA PHE A 57 -13.56 5.37 5.57
C PHE A 57 -12.99 5.84 6.91
N LEU A 58 -11.99 6.72 6.90
CA LEU A 58 -11.44 7.32 8.12
C LEU A 58 -12.50 8.15 8.86
N GLN A 59 -13.29 8.93 8.11
CA GLN A 59 -14.36 9.75 8.66
C GLN A 59 -15.51 8.91 9.23
N ALA A 60 -15.83 7.77 8.62
CA ALA A 60 -16.80 6.82 9.17
C ALA A 60 -16.29 6.13 10.45
N ASN A 61 -14.97 6.03 10.64
CA ASN A 61 -14.34 5.25 11.71
C ASN A 61 -13.53 6.11 12.71
N ARG A 62 -13.98 7.35 13.00
CA ARG A 62 -13.27 8.32 13.88
C ARG A 62 -12.91 7.82 15.29
N ARG A 63 -13.57 6.77 15.79
CA ARG A 63 -13.30 6.19 17.13
C ARG A 63 -12.19 5.14 17.10
N THR A 64 -11.79 4.68 15.92
CA THR A 64 -10.75 3.68 15.72
C THR A 64 -9.40 4.39 15.73
N THR A 65 -8.55 4.03 16.70
CA THR A 65 -7.21 4.62 16.85
C THR A 65 -6.19 4.05 15.87
N ASN A 66 -6.35 2.79 15.48
CA ASN A 66 -5.52 2.09 14.49
C ASN A 66 -6.37 1.76 13.26
N THR A 67 -6.53 2.73 12.36
CA THR A 67 -7.35 2.55 11.14
C THR A 67 -6.62 1.80 10.03
N VAL A 68 -5.32 1.53 10.21
CA VAL A 68 -4.43 0.92 9.23
C VAL A 68 -3.54 -0.10 9.89
N PHE A 69 -3.25 -1.18 9.17
CA PHE A 69 -2.07 -1.99 9.39
C PHE A 69 -1.17 -1.86 8.17
N HIS A 70 0.13 -1.69 8.39
CA HIS A 70 1.10 -1.63 7.31
C HIS A 70 1.97 -2.89 7.36
N VAL A 71 1.98 -3.64 6.25
CA VAL A 71 2.75 -4.87 6.12
C VAL A 71 3.80 -4.72 5.04
N SER A 72 5.00 -5.23 5.32
CA SER A 72 6.06 -5.42 4.34
C SER A 72 6.30 -6.92 4.19
N LEU A 73 6.13 -7.43 2.98
CA LEU A 73 6.45 -8.80 2.59
C LEU A 73 7.82 -8.80 1.93
N ASN A 74 8.78 -9.54 2.51
CA ASN A 74 10.17 -9.53 2.09
C ASN A 74 10.58 -10.94 1.62
N PRO A 75 10.29 -11.32 0.37
CA PRO A 75 10.85 -12.52 -0.23
C PRO A 75 12.38 -12.41 -0.31
N SER A 76 13.07 -13.55 -0.40
CA SER A 76 14.51 -13.56 -0.62
C SER A 76 14.79 -13.09 -2.06
N PRO A 77 15.85 -12.32 -2.32
CA PRO A 77 16.29 -12.06 -3.69
C PRO A 77 16.56 -13.35 -4.50
N GLU A 78 16.92 -14.44 -3.82
CA GLU A 78 17.15 -15.77 -4.42
C GLU A 78 15.86 -16.43 -4.93
N ASP A 79 14.68 -15.96 -4.49
CA ASP A 79 13.38 -16.47 -4.96
C ASP A 79 13.10 -16.04 -6.42
N CYS A 80 13.85 -15.06 -6.96
CA CYS A 80 13.79 -14.60 -8.36
C CYS A 80 12.36 -14.31 -8.87
N LEU A 81 11.54 -13.69 -8.02
CA LEU A 81 10.12 -13.44 -8.30
C LEU A 81 9.93 -12.32 -9.33
N THR A 82 8.98 -12.50 -10.23
CA THR A 82 8.52 -11.46 -11.15
C THR A 82 7.56 -10.49 -10.47
N ASP A 83 7.35 -9.31 -11.07
CA ASP A 83 6.37 -8.33 -10.57
C ASP A 83 4.95 -8.90 -10.49
N GLU A 84 4.56 -9.75 -11.45
CA GLU A 84 3.28 -10.47 -11.42
C GLU A 84 3.19 -11.39 -10.19
N GLN A 85 4.25 -12.17 -9.91
CA GLN A 85 4.29 -13.04 -8.73
C GLN A 85 4.27 -12.25 -7.42
N LEU A 86 4.96 -11.10 -7.37
CA LEU A 86 4.91 -10.20 -6.21
C LEU A 86 3.50 -9.65 -5.97
N GLY A 87 2.80 -9.25 -7.04
CA GLY A 87 1.40 -8.82 -6.99
C GLY A 87 0.47 -9.93 -6.49
N GLU A 88 0.63 -11.15 -6.99
CA GLU A 88 -0.18 -12.31 -6.58
C GLU A 88 0.06 -12.71 -5.12
N ILE A 89 1.31 -12.69 -4.65
CA ILE A 89 1.64 -12.93 -3.24
C ILE A 89 0.99 -11.87 -2.35
N ALA A 90 1.04 -10.59 -2.74
CA ALA A 90 0.40 -9.52 -1.98
C ALA A 90 -1.13 -9.69 -1.93
N ARG A 91 -1.76 -10.04 -3.05
CA ARG A 91 -3.20 -10.31 -3.14
C ARG A 91 -3.59 -11.51 -2.27
N GLU A 92 -2.92 -12.65 -2.41
CA GLU A 92 -3.20 -13.85 -1.62
C GLU A 92 -2.98 -13.61 -0.11
N TYR A 93 -1.96 -12.84 0.26
CA TYR A 93 -1.74 -12.45 1.65
C TYR A 93 -2.92 -11.66 2.20
N MET A 94 -3.43 -10.67 1.46
CA MET A 94 -4.58 -9.86 1.87
C MET A 94 -5.86 -10.69 1.96
N GLU A 95 -6.08 -11.61 1.02
CA GLU A 95 -7.21 -12.56 1.01
C GLU A 95 -7.19 -13.43 2.28
N ARG A 96 -6.06 -14.08 2.56
CA ARG A 96 -5.92 -14.98 3.73
C ARG A 96 -6.00 -14.24 5.06
N MET A 97 -5.64 -12.96 5.08
CA MET A 97 -5.77 -12.10 6.27
C MET A 97 -7.17 -11.51 6.44
N GLY A 98 -8.09 -11.76 5.50
CA GLY A 98 -9.48 -11.27 5.55
C GLY A 98 -9.65 -9.81 5.11
N TYR A 99 -8.66 -9.25 4.42
CA TYR A 99 -8.68 -7.88 3.92
C TYR A 99 -9.02 -7.76 2.43
N GLY A 100 -9.08 -8.88 1.70
CA GLY A 100 -9.63 -8.94 0.35
C GLY A 100 -8.75 -9.59 -0.66
#